data_AF-A0A1M3MUD1-F1
#
_entry.id   AF-A0A1M3MUD1-F1
#
_cell.length_a   1.000
_cell.length_b   1.000
_cell.length_c   1.000
_cell.angle_alpha   90.00
_cell.angle_beta   90.00
_cell.angle_gamma   90.00
#
_symmetry.space_group_name_H-M   'P 1'
#
loop_
_entity.id
_entity.type
_entity.pdbx_description
1 polymer ?
#
loop_
_entity_poly.entity_id
_entity_poly.type
_entity_poly.pdbx_seq_one_letter_code
_entity_poly.pdbx_strand_id
1 'polypeptide(L)'
;MRGPRPPSASSRSSGRSSGTASASAPLLQELRALYAKIDGALEGWGCDASTDCCRFGVTGREPYPTAVEVAELDRAVRARGGLPKRRSLPLVSSHARGARRSRQADADDGEDERRCALLGDEGRCLVYASRPFGCRTFFCERARGPVGERADSGLPRETITEVARDIAALSARFAPADPGPRPISRVSREWQAQRSRG
;
A
#
# COMPACT_ATOMS: atom_id res chain seq x y z
N MET A 1 4.26 15.89 64.27
CA MET A 1 5.21 16.32 63.22
C MET A 1 5.29 15.22 62.17
N ARG A 2 4.83 15.49 60.94
CA ARG A 2 4.80 14.51 59.83
C ARG A 2 6.13 14.60 59.07
N GLY A 3 6.92 13.52 59.11
CA GLY A 3 8.19 13.44 58.38
C GLY A 3 7.98 13.38 56.85
N PRO A 4 8.94 13.84 56.06
CA PRO A 4 8.82 13.86 54.60
C PRO A 4 8.85 12.44 54.01
N ARG A 5 7.96 12.20 53.03
CA ARG A 5 7.92 10.98 52.21
C ARG A 5 9.15 10.92 51.28
N PRO A 6 9.75 9.73 51.05
CA PRO A 6 10.80 9.57 50.06
C PRO A 6 10.25 9.69 48.63
N PRO A 7 11.05 10.17 47.66
CA PRO A 7 10.65 10.22 46.26
C PRO A 7 10.57 8.81 45.67
N SER A 8 9.48 8.54 44.96
CA SER A 8 9.26 7.33 44.18
C SER A 8 10.17 7.29 42.96
N ALA A 9 11.01 6.26 42.85
CA ALA A 9 11.77 5.96 41.65
C ALA A 9 10.82 5.50 40.53
N SER A 10 10.47 6.41 39.62
CA SER A 10 9.83 6.06 38.35
C SER A 10 10.92 5.69 37.33
N SER A 11 11.22 4.40 37.23
CA SER A 11 11.99 3.84 36.13
C SER A 11 11.20 3.98 34.83
N ARG A 12 11.58 4.95 33.99
CA ARG A 12 11.14 5.01 32.59
C ARG A 12 11.87 3.92 31.82
N SER A 13 11.15 2.84 31.52
CA SER A 13 11.58 1.77 30.62
C SER A 13 11.57 2.24 29.16
N SER A 14 12.52 3.09 28.80
CA SER A 14 12.85 3.39 27.41
C SER A 14 13.72 2.26 26.85
N GLY A 15 13.11 1.16 26.40
CA GLY A 15 13.89 0.10 25.76
C GLY A 15 13.10 -1.16 25.40
N ARG A 16 12.55 -1.20 24.17
CA ARG A 16 12.51 -2.38 23.26
C ARG A 16 11.59 -2.10 22.06
N SER A 17 12.18 -1.58 20.98
CA SER A 17 11.55 -1.67 19.65
C SER A 17 12.55 -2.18 18.59
N SER A 18 13.80 -2.44 18.98
CA SER A 18 14.88 -2.88 18.09
C SER A 18 14.93 -4.40 17.86
N GLY A 19 14.33 -5.21 18.74
CA GLY A 19 14.41 -6.68 18.66
C GLY A 19 13.53 -7.31 17.57
N THR A 20 12.34 -6.77 17.31
CA THR A 20 11.43 -7.25 16.26
C THR A 20 11.86 -6.79 14.87
N ALA A 21 12.35 -5.55 14.74
CA ALA A 21 12.83 -5.02 13.47
C ALA A 21 14.00 -5.82 12.88
N SER A 22 14.91 -6.32 13.74
CA SER A 22 16.05 -7.15 13.30
C SER A 22 15.63 -8.56 12.88
N ALA A 23 14.64 -9.16 13.56
CA ALA A 23 14.15 -10.50 13.23
C ALA A 23 13.36 -10.54 11.91
N SER A 24 12.71 -9.43 11.55
CA SER A 24 11.97 -9.27 10.30
C SER A 24 12.85 -9.08 9.06
N ALA A 25 14.12 -8.68 9.21
CA ALA A 25 14.97 -8.29 8.08
C ALA A 25 15.20 -9.42 7.04
N PRO A 26 15.49 -10.68 7.43
CA PRO A 26 15.65 -11.77 6.46
C PRO A 26 14.36 -12.09 5.69
N LEU A 27 13.21 -12.04 6.36
CA LEU A 27 11.91 -12.30 5.72
C LEU A 27 11.54 -11.19 4.73
N LEU A 28 11.87 -9.93 5.03
CA LEU A 28 11.72 -8.83 4.08
C LEU A 28 12.69 -8.95 2.89
N GLN A 29 13.88 -9.51 3.09
CA GLN A 29 14.80 -9.81 2.00
C GLN A 29 14.26 -10.95 1.11
N GLU A 30 13.71 -12.00 1.70
CA GLU A 30 13.02 -13.09 1.00
C GLU A 30 11.84 -12.56 0.17
N LEU A 31 11.03 -11.65 0.72
CA LEU A 31 9.96 -10.98 -0.03
C LEU A 31 10.50 -10.22 -1.25
N ARG A 32 11.60 -9.47 -1.09
CA ARG A 32 12.20 -8.72 -2.22
C ARG A 32 12.77 -9.64 -3.28
N ALA A 33 13.25 -10.83 -2.93
CA ALA A 33 13.66 -11.84 -3.90
C ALA A 33 12.45 -12.37 -4.70
N LEU A 34 11.31 -12.60 -4.05
CA LEU A 34 10.05 -12.95 -4.72
C LEU A 34 9.56 -11.82 -5.65
N TYR A 35 9.72 -10.57 -5.22
CA TYR A 35 9.47 -9.40 -6.07
C TYR A 35 10.38 -9.35 -7.31
N ALA A 36 11.67 -9.62 -7.14
CA ALA A 36 12.60 -9.68 -8.27
C ALA A 36 12.25 -10.83 -9.23
N LYS A 37 11.83 -11.99 -8.71
CA LYS A 37 11.36 -13.13 -9.51
C LYS A 37 10.18 -12.74 -10.40
N ILE A 38 9.15 -12.07 -9.85
CA ILE A 38 8.00 -11.66 -10.66
C ILE A 38 8.31 -10.50 -11.60
N ASP A 39 9.14 -9.53 -11.20
CA ASP A 39 9.56 -8.43 -12.08
C ASP A 39 10.32 -9.00 -13.30
N GLY A 40 11.18 -10.01 -13.11
CA GLY A 40 11.88 -10.68 -14.21
C GLY A 40 10.96 -11.51 -15.11
N ALA A 41 9.97 -12.22 -14.54
CA ALA A 41 8.97 -12.94 -15.33
C ALA A 41 8.07 -12.01 -16.17
N LEU A 42 7.95 -10.75 -15.76
CA LEU A 42 7.18 -9.72 -16.45
C LEU A 42 8.08 -8.75 -17.24
N GLU A 43 9.36 -9.09 -17.44
CA GLU A 43 10.22 -8.30 -18.30
C GLU A 43 9.65 -8.21 -19.72
N GLY A 44 9.68 -7.01 -20.31
CA GLY A 44 9.03 -6.73 -21.59
C GLY A 44 7.53 -6.41 -21.52
N TRP A 45 6.89 -6.60 -20.36
CA TRP A 45 5.52 -6.11 -20.14
C TRP A 45 5.52 -4.61 -19.83
N GLY A 46 4.71 -3.87 -20.58
CA GLY A 46 4.57 -2.42 -20.45
C GLY A 46 3.28 -2.00 -19.78
N CYS A 47 3.37 -0.97 -18.95
CA CYS A 47 2.25 -0.16 -18.47
C CYS A 47 2.40 1.23 -19.10
N ASP A 48 1.32 1.82 -19.60
CA ASP A 48 1.31 3.20 -20.13
C ASP A 48 1.44 4.26 -19.03
N ALA A 49 1.63 3.83 -17.78
CA ALA A 49 1.75 4.66 -16.60
C ALA A 49 0.57 5.62 -16.41
N SER A 50 -0.63 5.26 -16.86
CA SER A 50 -1.82 6.12 -16.75
C SER A 50 -2.23 6.46 -15.32
N THR A 51 -1.75 5.69 -14.34
CA THR A 51 -2.15 5.72 -12.93
C THR A 51 -3.58 5.30 -12.64
N ASP A 52 -4.34 4.83 -13.64
CA ASP A 52 -5.74 4.42 -13.46
C ASP A 52 -5.87 3.29 -12.42
N CYS A 53 -4.92 2.36 -12.40
CA CYS A 53 -4.87 1.29 -11.39
C CYS A 53 -4.71 1.80 -9.95
N CYS A 54 -4.31 3.05 -9.75
CA CYS A 54 -4.21 3.69 -8.44
C CYS A 54 -5.49 4.45 -8.05
N ARG A 55 -6.52 4.49 -8.91
CA ARG A 55 -7.80 5.18 -8.71
C ARG A 55 -8.89 4.14 -8.40
N PHE A 56 -8.99 3.70 -7.14
CA PHE A 56 -9.84 2.56 -6.75
C PHE A 56 -11.33 2.86 -6.85
N GLY A 57 -11.74 4.13 -6.69
CA GLY A 57 -13.12 4.57 -6.91
C GLY A 57 -13.54 4.49 -8.38
N VAL A 58 -12.58 4.63 -9.30
CA VAL A 58 -12.81 4.51 -10.75
C VAL A 58 -12.79 3.06 -11.19
N THR A 59 -11.79 2.29 -10.73
CA THR A 59 -11.56 0.93 -11.22
C THR A 59 -12.31 -0.15 -10.45
N GLY A 60 -12.79 0.13 -9.24
CA GLY A 60 -13.38 -0.86 -8.35
C GLY A 60 -12.39 -1.93 -7.86
N ARG A 61 -11.09 -1.79 -8.17
CA ARG A 61 -10.03 -2.76 -7.86
C ARG A 61 -9.00 -2.12 -6.96
N GLU A 62 -8.48 -2.89 -6.02
CA GLU A 62 -7.33 -2.48 -5.21
C GLU A 62 -6.46 -3.69 -4.82
N PRO A 63 -5.15 -3.51 -4.58
CA PRO A 63 -4.29 -4.55 -4.04
C PRO A 63 -4.69 -4.95 -2.62
N TYR A 64 -4.50 -6.24 -2.34
CA TYR A 64 -4.64 -6.83 -1.01
C TYR A 64 -3.26 -7.31 -0.54
N PRO A 65 -2.38 -6.41 -0.04
CA PRO A 65 -1.10 -6.82 0.49
C PRO A 65 -1.25 -7.75 1.70
N THR A 66 -0.38 -8.76 1.77
CA THR A 66 -0.18 -9.60 2.95
C THR A 66 0.54 -8.85 4.08
N ALA A 67 0.64 -9.43 5.27
CA ALA A 67 1.28 -8.79 6.42
C ALA A 67 2.77 -8.45 6.17
N VAL A 68 3.51 -9.35 5.52
CA VAL A 68 4.93 -9.11 5.18
C VAL A 68 5.09 -7.97 4.16
N GLU A 69 4.13 -7.83 3.23
CA GLU A 69 4.12 -6.74 2.26
C GLU A 69 3.74 -5.41 2.90
N VAL A 70 2.79 -5.41 3.83
CA VAL A 70 2.48 -4.23 4.65
C VAL A 70 3.72 -3.78 5.42
N ALA A 71 4.50 -4.70 6.00
CA ALA A 71 5.74 -4.36 6.69
C ALA A 71 6.81 -3.75 5.76
N GLU A 72 6.93 -4.23 4.52
CA GLU A 72 7.81 -3.64 3.52
C GLU A 72 7.36 -2.25 3.08
N LEU A 73 6.05 -2.06 2.87
CA LEU A 73 5.45 -0.76 2.59
C LEU A 73 5.68 0.23 3.74
N ASP A 74 5.42 -0.18 4.97
CA ASP A 74 5.67 0.54 6.21
C ASP A 74 7.12 1.06 6.26
N ARG A 75 8.07 0.16 6.00
CA ARG A 75 9.50 0.49 5.96
C ARG A 75 9.80 1.54 4.90
N ALA A 76 9.28 1.37 3.68
CA ALA A 76 9.50 2.30 2.58
C ALA A 76 8.87 3.69 2.84
N VAL A 77 7.66 3.72 3.39
CA VAL A 77 6.97 4.96 3.80
C VAL A 77 7.74 5.67 4.89
N ARG A 78 8.21 4.95 5.92
CA ARG A 78 9.04 5.51 7.00
C ARG A 78 10.38 6.04 6.48
N ALA A 79 11.06 5.29 5.60
CA ALA A 79 12.32 5.72 4.99
C ALA A 79 12.21 7.04 4.20
N ARG A 80 11.01 7.35 3.67
CA ARG A 80 10.71 8.63 3.00
C ARG A 80 10.24 9.74 3.94
N GLY A 81 10.06 9.46 5.25
CA GLY A 81 9.52 10.43 6.20
C GLY A 81 7.98 10.49 6.27
N GLY A 82 7.29 9.43 5.85
CA GLY A 82 5.83 9.29 5.96
C GLY A 82 5.04 9.94 4.81
N LEU A 83 3.74 9.64 4.70
CA LEU A 83 2.87 10.11 3.61
C LEU A 83 2.73 11.64 3.53
N PRO A 84 2.60 12.23 2.33
CA PRO A 84 2.30 13.65 2.19
C PRO A 84 0.92 13.98 2.79
N LYS A 85 0.75 15.22 3.29
CA LYS A 85 -0.56 15.72 3.70
C LYS A 85 -1.35 16.06 2.44
N ARG A 86 -2.35 15.26 2.09
CA ARG A 86 -3.22 15.53 0.93
C ARG A 86 -4.38 16.41 1.37
N ARG A 87 -4.62 17.51 0.64
CA ARG A 87 -5.97 18.10 0.52
C ARG A 87 -6.68 17.24 -0.53
N SER A 88 -7.92 16.83 -0.27
CA SER A 88 -8.74 16.15 -1.28
C SER A 88 -8.70 16.98 -2.57
N LEU A 89 -8.26 16.37 -3.67
CA LEU A 89 -8.28 17.05 -4.96
C LEU A 89 -9.70 16.92 -5.51
N PRO A 90 -10.38 18.01 -5.88
CA PRO A 90 -11.70 17.93 -6.47
C PRO A 90 -11.61 17.16 -7.80
N LEU A 91 -12.60 16.28 -8.02
CA LEU A 91 -12.72 15.50 -9.25
C LEU A 91 -12.76 16.46 -10.45
N VAL A 92 -11.89 16.26 -11.45
CA VAL A 92 -12.14 16.77 -12.79
C VAL A 92 -13.09 15.80 -13.48
N SER A 93 -14.38 16.11 -13.49
CA SER A 93 -15.40 15.35 -14.21
C SER A 93 -15.34 15.65 -15.70
N SER A 94 -14.50 14.93 -16.45
CA SER A 94 -14.68 14.85 -17.90
C SER A 94 -15.87 13.95 -18.21
N HIS A 95 -17.02 14.61 -18.41
CA HIS A 95 -18.32 14.14 -18.93
C HIS A 95 -19.48 14.11 -17.92
N ALA A 96 -19.99 15.29 -17.56
CA ALA A 96 -21.41 15.44 -17.22
C ALA A 96 -21.97 16.72 -17.88
N ARG A 97 -22.67 16.53 -19.00
CA ARG A 97 -23.64 17.50 -19.49
C ARG A 97 -24.79 17.52 -18.48
N GLY A 98 -25.19 18.70 -18.01
CA GLY A 98 -26.50 18.90 -17.38
C GLY A 98 -26.42 19.38 -15.93
N ALA A 99 -26.41 20.70 -15.77
CA ALA A 99 -26.65 21.37 -14.51
C ALA A 99 -28.08 21.12 -14.00
N ARG A 100 -28.22 20.86 -12.69
CA ARG A 100 -29.27 21.49 -11.84
C ARG A 100 -28.70 21.73 -10.44
N ARG A 101 -28.93 22.96 -9.95
CA ARG A 101 -28.49 23.50 -8.65
C ARG A 101 -29.55 23.23 -7.57
N SER A 102 -29.10 22.86 -6.37
CA SER A 102 -29.80 23.04 -5.07
C SER A 102 -28.73 23.02 -3.97
N ARG A 103 -28.27 24.18 -3.46
CA ARG A 103 -28.70 24.90 -2.24
C ARG A 103 -28.65 24.05 -0.95
N GLN A 104 -27.67 24.36 -0.09
CA GLN A 104 -27.51 24.10 1.37
C GLN A 104 -27.77 22.65 1.87
N ALA A 105 -26.97 22.00 2.72
CA ALA A 105 -25.78 22.35 3.48
C ALA A 105 -25.18 21.04 4.05
N ASP A 106 -23.87 21.06 4.31
CA ASP A 106 -23.17 20.30 5.36
C ASP A 106 -23.10 18.77 5.26
N ALA A 107 -21.85 18.28 5.15
CA ALA A 107 -21.40 16.89 4.97
C ALA A 107 -21.44 16.35 3.52
N ASP A 108 -20.85 17.09 2.59
CA ASP A 108 -20.33 16.49 1.35
C ASP A 108 -19.01 15.77 1.68
N ASP A 109 -19.10 14.63 2.37
CA ASP A 109 -18.08 13.58 2.24
C ASP A 109 -18.30 12.95 0.86
N GLY A 110 -18.09 13.77 -0.19
CA GLY A 110 -18.04 13.27 -1.55
C GLY A 110 -17.05 12.12 -1.50
N GLU A 111 -17.53 10.90 -1.76
CA GLU A 111 -16.71 9.70 -1.75
C GLU A 111 -15.51 10.02 -2.61
N ASP A 112 -14.43 10.35 -1.90
CA ASP A 112 -13.13 10.66 -2.45
C ASP A 112 -12.90 9.58 -3.49
N GLU A 113 -12.28 9.91 -4.61
CA GLU A 113 -11.98 9.01 -5.72
C GLU A 113 -11.30 7.66 -5.33
N ARG A 114 -11.05 7.45 -4.03
CA ARG A 114 -10.44 6.30 -3.36
C ARG A 114 -9.13 6.03 -4.05
N ARG A 115 -8.32 7.07 -4.17
CA ARG A 115 -6.97 6.95 -4.73
C ARG A 115 -6.04 6.30 -3.73
N CYS A 116 -5.11 5.52 -4.25
CA CYS A 116 -3.99 4.98 -3.49
C CYS A 116 -3.28 6.12 -2.74
N ALA A 117 -3.12 6.00 -1.42
CA ALA A 117 -2.41 7.02 -0.63
C ALA A 117 -0.93 7.14 -1.00
N LEU A 118 -0.37 6.14 -1.69
CA LEU A 118 0.99 6.11 -2.19
C LEU A 118 1.13 6.73 -3.59
N LEU A 119 0.03 7.07 -4.28
CA LEU A 119 0.09 7.84 -5.52
C LEU A 119 0.45 9.28 -5.16
N GLY A 120 1.54 9.82 -5.72
CA GLY A 120 1.98 11.21 -5.62
C GLY A 120 1.14 12.17 -6.47
N ASP A 121 1.26 13.47 -6.23
CA ASP A 121 0.54 14.49 -7.02
C ASP A 121 1.04 14.57 -8.47
N GLU A 122 2.30 14.17 -8.66
CA GLU A 122 2.95 14.04 -9.96
C GLU A 122 2.56 12.76 -10.72
N GLY A 123 1.61 11.97 -10.20
CA GLY A 123 1.20 10.71 -10.82
C GLY A 123 2.23 9.59 -10.71
N ARG A 124 3.10 9.62 -9.68
CA ARG A 124 4.10 8.56 -9.45
C ARG A 124 3.90 7.89 -8.10
N CYS A 125 4.17 6.59 -8.02
CA CYS A 125 4.12 5.89 -6.75
C CYS A 125 5.30 6.33 -5.86
N LEU A 126 5.00 6.84 -4.67
CA LEU A 126 5.96 7.33 -3.69
C LEU A 126 6.93 6.23 -3.18
N VAL A 127 6.57 4.97 -3.35
CA VAL A 127 7.35 3.79 -2.93
C VAL A 127 7.41 2.75 -4.06
N TYR A 128 7.54 3.18 -5.31
CA TYR A 128 7.44 2.31 -6.50
C TYR A 128 8.24 1.00 -6.39
N ALA A 129 9.47 1.06 -5.89
CA ALA A 129 10.33 -0.13 -5.72
C ALA A 129 9.79 -1.14 -4.68
N SER A 130 8.98 -0.69 -3.72
CA SER A 130 8.36 -1.49 -2.66
C SER A 130 6.85 -1.71 -2.90
N ARG A 131 6.39 -1.54 -4.14
CA ARG A 131 4.99 -1.81 -4.51
C ARG A 131 4.60 -3.27 -4.18
N PRO A 132 3.38 -3.52 -3.68
CA PRO A 132 2.90 -4.87 -3.39
C PRO A 132 2.85 -5.75 -4.63
N PHE A 133 2.81 -7.06 -4.42
CA PHE A 133 2.75 -8.08 -5.45
C PHE A 133 1.65 -7.81 -6.48
N GLY A 134 0.43 -7.51 -6.03
CA GLY A 134 -0.65 -7.25 -6.98
C GLY A 134 -0.42 -6.00 -7.86
N CYS A 135 0.33 -5.00 -7.37
CA CYS A 135 0.72 -3.86 -8.20
C CYS A 135 1.76 -4.25 -9.27
N ARG A 136 2.56 -5.30 -9.02
CA ARG A 136 3.58 -5.81 -9.95
C ARG A 136 2.96 -6.62 -11.08
N THR A 137 1.89 -7.35 -10.78
CA THR A 137 1.20 -8.22 -11.75
C THR A 137 0.13 -7.49 -12.57
N PHE A 138 0.14 -6.15 -12.55
CA PHE A 138 -0.77 -5.29 -13.30
C PHE A 138 -2.26 -5.52 -12.98
N PHE A 139 -2.85 -4.66 -12.14
CA PHE A 139 -4.32 -4.56 -12.00
C PHE A 139 -5.02 -3.97 -13.23
N CYS A 140 -4.25 -3.49 -14.20
CA CYS A 140 -4.76 -2.75 -15.35
C CYS A 140 -4.86 -3.65 -16.57
N GLU A 141 -6.06 -3.74 -17.16
CA GLU A 141 -6.32 -4.44 -18.43
C GLU A 141 -5.53 -3.86 -19.62
N ARG A 142 -4.96 -2.66 -19.44
CA ARG A 142 -4.20 -1.95 -20.48
C ARG A 142 -2.74 -2.38 -20.56
N ALA A 143 -2.24 -3.20 -19.62
CA ALA A 143 -0.87 -3.69 -19.70
C ALA A 143 -0.69 -4.54 -20.98
N ARG A 144 0.44 -4.33 -21.66
CA ARG A 144 0.75 -4.98 -22.92
C ARG A 144 2.03 -5.79 -22.84
N GLY A 145 2.01 -6.97 -23.44
CA GLY A 145 3.18 -7.83 -23.60
C GLY A 145 4.12 -7.34 -24.70
N PRO A 146 5.32 -7.94 -24.80
CA PRO A 146 6.39 -7.53 -25.70
C PRO A 146 6.02 -7.64 -27.19
N VAL A 147 5.05 -8.49 -27.55
CA VAL A 147 4.54 -8.62 -28.93
C VAL A 147 3.09 -8.13 -29.06
N GLY A 148 2.62 -7.32 -28.10
CA GLY A 148 1.32 -6.65 -28.13
C GLY A 148 0.18 -7.42 -27.46
N GLU A 149 0.48 -8.52 -26.77
CA GLU A 149 -0.49 -9.29 -25.99
C GLU A 149 -1.18 -8.39 -24.96
N ARG A 150 -2.43 -8.70 -24.63
CA ARG A 150 -3.13 -8.00 -23.54
C ARG A 150 -2.94 -8.77 -22.23
N ALA A 151 -3.01 -8.04 -21.11
CA ALA A 151 -2.85 -8.61 -19.77
C ALA A 151 -3.80 -9.78 -19.47
N ASP A 152 -5.02 -9.73 -20.02
CA ASP A 152 -6.04 -10.77 -19.88
C ASP A 152 -5.67 -12.12 -20.52
N SER A 153 -4.68 -12.17 -21.41
CA SER A 153 -4.39 -13.32 -22.26
C SER A 153 -2.92 -13.73 -22.26
N GLY A 154 -1.98 -12.80 -22.09
CA GLY A 154 -0.54 -13.11 -22.23
C GLY A 154 0.23 -13.28 -20.92
N LEU A 155 -0.31 -12.89 -19.76
CA LEU A 155 0.48 -12.90 -18.52
C LEU A 155 0.92 -14.33 -18.12
N PRO A 156 2.13 -14.51 -17.54
CA PRO A 156 2.64 -15.80 -17.08
C PRO A 156 1.90 -16.25 -15.80
N ARG A 157 0.66 -16.74 -15.97
CA ARG A 157 -0.26 -17.10 -14.87
C ARG A 157 0.32 -18.13 -13.91
N GLU A 158 1.08 -19.09 -14.42
CA GLU A 158 1.72 -20.12 -13.59
C GLU A 158 2.73 -19.50 -12.63
N THR A 159 3.67 -18.69 -13.15
CA THR A 159 4.65 -17.96 -12.32
C THR A 159 3.99 -17.00 -11.35
N ILE A 160 2.94 -16.28 -11.78
CA ILE A 160 2.15 -15.40 -10.90
C ILE A 160 1.55 -16.21 -9.74
N THR A 161 0.95 -17.36 -10.04
CA THR A 161 0.31 -18.22 -9.03
C THR A 161 1.33 -18.81 -8.07
N GLU A 162 2.48 -19.22 -8.58
CA GLU A 162 3.60 -19.73 -7.78
C GLU A 162 4.11 -18.66 -6.80
N VAL A 163 4.45 -17.47 -7.30
CA VAL A 163 4.94 -16.37 -6.46
C VAL A 163 3.88 -15.92 -5.46
N ALA A 164 2.60 -15.90 -5.83
CA ALA A 164 1.51 -15.59 -4.90
C ALA A 164 1.46 -16.58 -3.73
N ARG A 165 1.64 -17.88 -4.01
CA ARG A 165 1.69 -18.94 -2.99
C ARG A 165 2.90 -18.76 -2.07
N ASP A 166 4.07 -18.48 -2.64
CA ASP A 166 5.30 -18.28 -1.89
C ASP A 166 5.20 -17.06 -0.95
N ILE A 167 4.61 -15.96 -1.42
CA ILE A 167 4.36 -14.76 -0.61
C ILE A 167 3.37 -15.07 0.52
N ALA A 168 2.30 -15.84 0.26
CA ALA A 168 1.35 -16.24 1.28
C ALA A 168 2.03 -17.10 2.38
N ALA A 169 2.86 -18.07 1.99
CA ALA A 169 3.63 -18.89 2.92
C ALA A 169 4.64 -18.06 3.73
N LEU A 170 5.31 -17.12 3.09
CA LEU A 170 6.21 -16.18 3.75
C LEU A 170 5.46 -15.29 4.75
N SER A 171 4.28 -14.80 4.39
CA SER A 171 3.46 -13.99 5.30
C SER A 171 2.98 -14.78 6.51
N ALA A 172 2.63 -16.06 6.35
CA ALA A 172 2.23 -16.92 7.45
C ALA A 172 3.39 -17.14 8.45
N ARG A 173 4.63 -17.23 7.96
CA ARG A 173 5.84 -17.28 8.80
C ARG A 173 6.11 -15.92 9.48
N PHE A 174 5.90 -14.82 8.75
CA PHE A 174 6.17 -13.47 9.24
C PHE A 174 5.20 -13.03 10.34
N ALA A 175 3.90 -13.29 10.18
CA ALA A 175 2.87 -12.94 11.14
C ALA A 175 1.81 -14.06 11.23
N PRO A 176 2.08 -15.13 12.02
CA PRO A 176 1.20 -16.30 12.11
C PRO A 176 -0.22 -16.00 12.62
N ALA A 177 -0.38 -14.90 13.38
CA ALA A 177 -1.66 -14.46 13.94
C ALA A 177 -2.38 -13.41 13.08
N ASP A 178 -1.83 -13.04 11.92
CA ASP A 178 -2.46 -12.05 11.05
C ASP A 178 -3.71 -12.63 10.37
N PRO A 179 -4.83 -11.88 10.30
CA PRO A 179 -6.08 -12.37 9.71
C PRO A 179 -6.02 -12.52 8.19
N GLY A 180 -4.94 -12.10 7.55
CA GLY A 180 -4.68 -12.28 6.12
C GLY A 180 -4.65 -10.98 5.32
N PRO A 181 -4.57 -11.11 3.98
CA PRO A 181 -4.52 -9.98 3.07
C PRO A 181 -5.68 -9.03 3.25
N ARG A 182 -5.41 -7.72 3.15
CA ARG A 182 -6.44 -6.68 3.35
C ARG A 182 -6.29 -5.56 2.32
N PRO A 183 -7.38 -4.86 1.96
CA PRO A 183 -7.35 -3.69 1.09
C PRO A 183 -6.22 -2.70 1.40
N ILE A 184 -5.49 -2.23 0.40
CA ILE A 184 -4.46 -1.20 0.61
C ILE A 184 -5.05 0.12 1.12
N SER A 185 -6.32 0.42 0.79
CA SER A 185 -7.05 1.55 1.37
C SER A 185 -7.18 1.43 2.89
N ARG A 186 -7.41 0.22 3.42
CA ARG A 186 -7.44 -0.06 4.86
C ARG A 186 -6.07 0.17 5.49
N VAL A 187 -5.01 -0.36 4.89
CA VAL A 187 -3.61 -0.15 5.34
C VAL A 187 -3.27 1.35 5.35
N SER A 188 -3.71 2.07 4.31
CA SER A 188 -3.47 3.52 4.20
C SER A 188 -4.13 4.33 5.31
N ARG A 189 -5.35 3.96 5.71
CA ARG A 189 -6.04 4.58 6.85
C ARG A 189 -5.31 4.34 8.16
N GLU A 190 -4.69 3.16 8.33
CA GLU A 190 -3.89 2.85 9.52
C GLU A 190 -2.65 3.76 9.61
N TRP A 191 -1.96 4.03 8.50
CA TRP A 191 -0.84 5.00 8.46
C TRP A 191 -1.27 6.42 8.83
N GLN A 192 -2.42 6.86 8.29
CA GLN A 192 -2.96 8.19 8.59
C GLN A 192 -3.33 8.31 10.08
N ALA A 193 -3.97 7.28 10.64
CA ALA A 193 -4.34 7.23 12.06
C ALA A 193 -3.11 7.24 12.99
N GLN A 194 -2.03 6.53 12.62
CA GLN A 194 -0.77 6.55 13.37
C GLN A 194 -0.15 7.96 13.39
N ARG A 195 -0.22 8.68 12.26
CA ARG A 195 0.31 10.03 12.12
C ARG A 195 -0.46 11.08 12.92
N SER A 196 -1.76 10.91 13.12
CA SER A 196 -2.59 11.84 13.91
C SER A 196 -2.37 11.72 15.44
N ARG A 197 -1.67 10.66 15.89
CA ARG A 197 -1.41 10.38 17.31
C ARG A 197 -0.03 10.84 17.79
N GLY A 198 0.84 11.30 16.89
CA GLY A 198 2.19 11.79 17.19
C GLY A 198 2.32 13.27 16.86
#